data_AF-A0A2V3ZV46-F1
#
_entry.id   AF-A0A2V3ZV46-F1
#
_cell.length_a   1.000
_cell.length_b   1.000
_cell.length_c   1.000
_cell.angle_alpha   90.00
_cell.angle_beta   90.00
_cell.angle_gamma   90.00
#
_symmetry.space_group_name_H-M   'P 1'
#
loop_
_entity.id
_entity.type
_entity.pdbx_description
1 polymer ?
#
loop_
_entity_poly.entity_id
_entity_poly.type
_entity_poly.pdbx_seq_one_letter_code
_entity_poly.pdbx_strand_id
1 'polypeptide(L)' 'MARKSNWTKYFSVKGIKPGIIQHTKLGRIDLSDESIPVEQIKALYDAKCVYIVPTEEGKKKYKLEVEVSME' A
#
# COMPACT_ATOMS: atom_id res chain seq x y z
N MET A 1 -0.95 -14.80 -20.37
CA MET A 1 -1.89 -14.67 -19.23
C MET A 1 -1.28 -13.72 -18.21
N ALA A 2 -1.84 -12.53 -18.07
CA ALA A 2 -1.34 -11.51 -17.13
C ALA A 2 -1.44 -12.04 -15.70
N ARG A 3 -0.30 -12.08 -14.99
CA ARG A 3 -0.27 -12.39 -13.55
C ARG A 3 -0.86 -11.20 -12.80
N LYS A 4 -2.18 -11.25 -12.58
CA LYS A 4 -2.95 -10.29 -11.80
C LYS A 4 -2.30 -10.12 -10.42
N SER A 5 -1.76 -8.95 -10.15
CA SER A 5 -1.04 -8.67 -8.90
C SER A 5 -1.99 -7.95 -7.95
N ASN A 6 -2.52 -8.69 -6.97
CA ASN A 6 -3.41 -8.14 -5.96
C ASN A 6 -2.58 -7.31 -4.95
N TRP A 7 -2.78 -5.99 -4.86
CA TRP A 7 -1.99 -5.14 -3.94
C TRP A 7 -2.22 -5.54 -2.49
N THR A 8 -3.39 -6.08 -2.16
CA THR A 8 -3.69 -6.66 -0.84
C THR A 8 -2.73 -7.76 -0.40
N LYS A 9 -2.00 -8.39 -1.33
CA LYS A 9 -0.92 -9.35 -1.02
C LYS A 9 0.32 -8.65 -0.44
N TYR A 10 0.60 -7.44 -0.90
CA TYR A 10 1.80 -6.68 -0.58
C TYR A 10 1.55 -5.58 0.46
N PHE A 11 0.30 -5.13 0.60
CA PHE A 11 -0.09 -4.03 1.47
C PHE A 11 -1.42 -4.37 2.14
N SER A 12 -1.50 -4.14 3.45
CA SER A 12 -2.71 -4.27 4.25
C SER A 12 -3.18 -2.89 4.70
N VAL A 13 -4.50 -2.72 4.81
CA VAL A 13 -5.10 -1.50 5.37
C VAL A 13 -5.50 -1.75 6.83
N LYS A 14 -5.04 -0.91 7.75
CA LYS A 14 -5.40 -0.95 9.17
C LYS A 14 -6.52 0.05 9.45
N GLY A 15 -7.67 -0.39 9.96
CA GLY A 15 -8.70 0.48 10.55
C GLY A 15 -9.79 1.03 9.61
N ILE A 16 -9.61 1.01 8.29
CA ILE A 16 -10.67 1.25 7.28
C ILE A 16 -10.97 -0.10 6.62
N LYS A 17 -12.18 -0.29 6.06
CA LYS A 17 -12.59 -1.52 5.34
C LYS A 17 -11.39 -2.16 4.62
N PRO A 18 -11.14 -3.47 4.82
CA PRO A 18 -9.94 -4.12 4.29
C PRO A 18 -9.85 -3.88 2.79
N GLY A 19 -8.79 -3.19 2.37
CA GLY A 19 -8.54 -2.88 0.96
C GLY A 19 -8.94 -1.49 0.49
N ILE A 20 -9.66 -0.65 1.25
CA ILE A 20 -9.97 0.72 0.81
C ILE A 20 -9.24 1.75 1.67
N ILE A 21 -8.46 2.62 1.05
CA ILE A 21 -7.83 3.79 1.67
C ILE A 21 -8.54 5.04 1.16
N GLN A 22 -8.94 5.93 2.06
CA GLN A 22 -9.43 7.25 1.69
C GLN A 22 -8.36 8.27 2.07
N HIS A 23 -7.62 8.75 1.06
CA HIS A 23 -6.56 9.72 1.24
C HIS A 23 -7.04 11.10 0.77
N THR A 24 -6.85 12.14 1.56
CA THR A 24 -7.37 13.49 1.25
C THR A 24 -6.78 14.10 -0.01
N LYS A 25 -5.53 13.79 -0.36
CA LYS A 25 -4.88 14.27 -1.60
C LYS A 25 -5.05 13.35 -2.80
N LEU A 26 -5.16 12.04 -2.57
CA LEU A 26 -5.17 11.03 -3.65
C LEU A 26 -6.58 10.46 -3.91
N GLY A 27 -7.56 10.82 -3.10
CA GLY A 27 -8.92 10.31 -3.18
C GLY A 27 -9.06 8.91 -2.57
N ARG A 28 -10.09 8.20 -3.02
CA ARG A 28 -10.35 6.81 -2.63
C ARG A 28 -9.49 5.87 -3.47
N ILE A 29 -8.71 5.04 -2.80
CA ILE A 29 -7.82 4.04 -3.38
C ILE A 29 -8.27 2.66 -2.91
N ASP A 30 -8.48 1.76 -3.85
CA ASP A 30 -8.91 0.39 -3.58
C ASP A 30 -7.76 -0.57 -3.87
N LEU A 31 -7.09 -1.13 -2.86
CA LEU A 31 -6.00 -2.09 -3.04
C LEU A 31 -6.42 -3.39 -3.76
N SER A 32 -7.71 -3.65 -3.93
CA SER A 32 -8.19 -4.75 -4.76
C SER A 32 -8.21 -4.36 -6.25
N ASP A 33 -8.20 -3.05 -6.54
CA ASP A 33 -8.06 -2.51 -7.88
C ASP A 33 -6.61 -2.66 -8.36
N GLU A 34 -6.43 -3.59 -9.31
CA GLU A 34 -5.14 -3.89 -9.93
C GLU A 34 -4.71 -2.85 -10.98
N SER A 35 -5.56 -1.88 -11.30
CA SER A 35 -5.23 -0.77 -12.22
C SER A 35 -4.48 0.36 -11.52
N ILE A 36 -4.38 0.34 -10.18
CA ILE A 36 -3.61 1.33 -9.45
C ILE A 36 -2.12 1.15 -9.73
N PRO A 37 -1.43 2.21 -10.19
CA PRO A 37 -0.01 2.14 -10.41
C PRO A 37 0.74 2.01 -9.08
N VAL A 38 1.85 1.25 -9.11
CA VAL A 38 2.75 1.07 -7.96
C VAL A 38 3.19 2.39 -7.33
N GLU A 39 3.34 3.42 -8.15
CA GLU A 39 3.76 4.76 -7.74
C GLU A 39 2.75 5.42 -6.81
N GLN A 40 1.44 5.21 -7.02
CA GLN A 40 0.42 5.70 -6.09
C GLN A 40 0.47 4.98 -4.75
N ILE A 41 0.69 3.66 -4.74
CA ILE A 41 0.83 2.89 -3.50
C ILE A 41 2.09 3.32 -2.74
N LYS A 42 3.19 3.54 -3.45
CA LYS A 42 4.42 4.10 -2.87
C LYS A 42 4.19 5.51 -2.32
N ALA A 43 3.49 6.37 -3.05
CA ALA A 43 3.17 7.73 -2.60
C ALA A 43 2.29 7.73 -1.35
N LEU A 44 1.37 6.78 -1.20
CA LEU A 44 0.60 6.62 0.04
C LEU A 44 1.46 6.15 1.22
N TYR A 45 2.37 5.22 0.97
CA TYR A 45 3.32 4.77 1.98
C TYR A 45 4.27 5.90 2.40
N ASP A 46 4.82 6.64 1.43
CA ASP A 46 5.69 7.80 1.62
C ASP A 46 4.97 8.97 2.33
N ALA A 47 3.70 9.18 2.01
CA ALA A 47 2.82 10.11 2.72
C ALA A 47 2.54 9.72 4.19
N LYS A 48 3.21 8.67 4.70
CA LYS A 48 3.02 8.09 6.04
C LYS A 48 1.54 7.87 6.35
N CYS A 49 0.79 7.39 5.35
CA CYS A 49 -0.60 7.05 5.53
C CYS A 49 -0.69 5.92 6.55
N VAL A 50 -1.03 6.27 7.80
CA VAL A 50 -1.09 5.35 8.96
C VAL A 50 -2.00 4.15 8.75
N TYR A 51 -2.85 4.20 7.73
CA TYR A 51 -3.73 3.14 7.34
C TYR A 51 -3.05 2.11 6.44
N ILE A 52 -1.96 2.41 5.72
CA ILE A 52 -1.26 1.42 4.86
C ILE A 52 -0.09 0.79 5.62
N VAL A 53 -0.10 -0.52 5.68
CA VAL A 53 0.97 -1.33 6.26
C VAL A 53 1.49 -2.29 5.18
N PRO A 54 2.73 -2.13 4.71
CA PRO A 54 3.29 -3.10 3.78
C PRO A 54 3.54 -4.44 4.50
N THR A 55 3.17 -5.53 3.85
CA THR A 55 3.49 -6.90 4.30
C THR A 55 4.98 -7.18 4.08
N GLU A 56 5.52 -8.24 4.69
CA GLU A 56 6.93 -8.62 4.49
C GLU A 56 7.27 -8.87 3.01
N GLU A 57 6.35 -9.48 2.25
CA GLU A 57 6.50 -9.64 0.79
C GLU A 57 6.51 -8.28 0.07
N GLY A 58 5.64 -7.35 0.46
CA GLY A 58 5.58 -6.01 -0.14
C GLY A 58 6.85 -5.19 0.12
N LYS A 59 7.36 -5.22 1.36
CA LYS A 59 8.62 -4.57 1.74
C LYS A 59 9.78 -5.08 0.89
N LYS A 60 9.93 -6.39 0.75
CA LYS A 60 10.99 -7.01 -0.08
C LYS A 60 10.83 -6.71 -1.57
N LYS A 61 9.61 -6.85 -2.11
CA LYS A 61 9.35 -6.68 -3.55
C LYS A 61 9.52 -5.24 -4.00
N TYR A 62 9.07 -4.27 -3.20
CA TYR A 62 9.08 -2.85 -3.56
C TYR A 62 10.22 -2.06 -2.93
N LYS A 63 11.10 -2.73 -2.17
CA LYS A 63 12.20 -2.13 -1.40
C LYS A 63 11.70 -0.94 -0.57
N LEU A 64 10.58 -1.14 0.13
CA LEU A 64 10.06 -0.13 1.04
C LEU A 64 10.93 -0.19 2.29
N GLU A 65 11.85 0.75 2.40
CA GLU A 65 12.58 0.98 3.65
C GLU A 65 11.54 1.47 4.67
N VAL A 66 11.09 0.55 5.51
CA VAL A 66 10.50 0.96 6.78
C VAL A 66 11.71 1.28 7.61
N GLU A 67 12.05 2.56 7.67
CA GLU A 67 12.93 3.07 8.70
C GLU A 67 12.21 2.80 10.02
N VAL A 68 12.46 1.63 10.59
CA VAL A 68 12.12 1.35 11.97
C VAL A 68 13.15 2.16 12.73
N SER A 69 12.89 3.45 12.95
CA SER A 69 13.62 4.25 13.93
C SER A 69 13.40 3.57 15.28
N MET A 70 14.31 2.65 15.63
CA MET A 70 14.58 2.30 17.01
C MET A 70 15.44 3.44 17.55
N GLU A 71 14.79 4.40 18.20
CA GLU A 71 15.39 5.24 19.25
C GLU A 71 14.82 4.82 20.60
#